data_AF-A0A0C9YDA6-F1
#
_entry.id   AF-A0A0C9YDA6-F1
#
_cell.length_a   1.000
_cell.length_b   1.000
_cell.length_c   1.000
_cell.angle_alpha   90.00
_cell.angle_beta   90.00
_cell.angle_gamma   90.00
#
_symmetry.space_group_name_H-M   'P 1'
#
loop_
_entity.id
_entity.type
_entity.pdbx_description
1 polymer ?
#
loop_
_entity_poly.entity_id
_entity_poly.type
_entity_poly.pdbx_seq_one_letter_code
_entity_poly.pdbx_strand_id
1 'polypeptide(L)'
;MLLVNDPFYLGSMDMNKGEAFETGDFKWQAWMMDALIMALEQSLIGFILWNYPTNDDQRGDNWNRENFSWFCRGCSLPPSLLYYEQDALSLNNSGRILPSIFRPYAAKMAGIPIHFQYEMNTGTFTYTWVNSPPNPASQTHLKGEKSVFKPPRMGHPVFMFLETEIFLPSQLAPGRRVIVKGLDRGNKHQYDENPQTLFIVI
;
A
#
# COMPACT_ATOMS: atom_id res chain seq x y z
N MET A 1 -4.91 -17.01 -4.79
CA MET A 1 -3.87 -15.95 -4.78
C MET A 1 -3.02 -16.16 -6.02
N LEU A 2 -3.35 -15.46 -7.11
CA LEU A 2 -2.46 -15.37 -8.27
C LEU A 2 -1.39 -14.36 -7.85
N LEU A 3 -0.20 -14.86 -7.50
CA LEU A 3 0.99 -14.03 -7.49
C LEU A 3 1.33 -13.80 -8.95
N VAL A 4 1.14 -12.58 -9.44
CA VAL A 4 1.80 -12.18 -10.69
C VAL A 4 3.28 -12.14 -10.34
N ASN A 5 4.00 -13.20 -10.69
CA ASN A 5 5.42 -13.37 -10.40
C ASN A 5 6.33 -12.55 -11.34
N ASP A 6 5.73 -11.82 -12.27
CA ASP A 6 6.44 -10.91 -13.16
C ASP A 6 6.38 -9.49 -12.56
N PRO A 7 7.53 -8.83 -12.37
CA PRO A 7 7.54 -7.43 -11.94
C PRO A 7 6.84 -6.59 -13.00
N PHE A 8 5.83 -5.83 -12.58
CA PHE A 8 5.23 -4.81 -13.42
C PHE A 8 6.20 -3.63 -13.57
N TYR A 9 6.73 -3.42 -14.78
CA TYR A 9 7.52 -2.25 -15.14
C TYR A 9 6.59 -1.13 -15.61
N LEU A 10 6.12 -0.28 -14.70
CA LEU A 10 5.45 0.93 -15.12
C LEU A 10 5.92 2.12 -14.28
N GLY A 11 6.49 3.10 -14.99
CA GLY A 11 6.61 4.45 -14.49
C GLY A 11 8.01 5.02 -14.54
N SER A 12 8.40 5.51 -15.71
CA SER A 12 9.66 6.22 -15.81
C SER A 12 9.60 7.57 -15.13
N MET A 13 10.63 7.89 -14.37
CA MET A 13 10.83 9.17 -13.70
C MET A 13 11.22 10.27 -14.70
N ASP A 14 11.73 9.88 -15.87
CA ASP A 14 12.10 10.79 -16.97
C ASP A 14 10.95 11.20 -17.90
N MET A 15 9.69 10.91 -17.53
CA MET A 15 8.52 11.40 -18.27
C MET A 15 8.56 12.91 -18.45
N ASN A 16 7.84 13.41 -19.46
CA ASN A 16 7.85 14.84 -19.83
C ASN A 16 9.27 15.36 -20.09
N LYS A 17 10.12 14.54 -20.72
CA LYS A 17 11.52 14.85 -21.06
C LYS A 17 12.39 15.16 -19.83
N GLY A 18 12.08 14.56 -18.68
CA GLY A 18 12.86 14.71 -17.45
C GLY A 18 12.65 16.03 -16.71
N GLU A 19 11.60 16.80 -17.01
CA GLU A 19 11.29 18.09 -16.35
C GLU A 19 11.33 18.00 -14.81
N ALA A 20 10.88 16.88 -14.25
CA ALA A 20 10.85 16.66 -12.80
C ALA A 20 12.26 16.60 -12.17
N PHE A 21 13.30 16.19 -12.90
CA PHE A 21 14.67 16.19 -12.40
C PHE A 21 15.25 17.61 -12.29
N GLU A 22 14.82 18.52 -13.16
CA GLU A 22 15.24 19.92 -13.13
C GLU A 22 14.48 20.71 -12.06
N THR A 23 13.18 20.45 -11.94
CA THR A 23 12.26 21.21 -11.07
C THR A 23 12.13 20.63 -9.66
N GLY A 24 12.42 19.33 -9.49
CA GLY A 24 12.09 18.58 -8.28
C GLY A 24 10.61 18.23 -8.13
N ASP A 25 9.75 18.60 -9.09
CA ASP A 25 8.30 18.36 -9.05
C ASP A 25 7.94 17.05 -9.79
N PHE A 26 7.76 15.98 -9.01
CA PHE A 26 7.39 14.65 -9.51
C PHE A 26 5.87 14.40 -9.52
N LYS A 27 5.01 15.43 -9.56
CA LYS A 27 3.55 15.25 -9.46
C LYS A 27 2.97 14.31 -10.52
N TRP A 28 3.46 14.37 -11.75
CA TRP A 28 2.92 13.55 -12.86
C TRP A 28 3.29 12.09 -12.68
N GLN A 29 4.52 11.84 -12.23
CA GLN A 29 5.04 10.52 -11.86
C GLN A 29 4.23 9.96 -10.68
N ALA A 30 3.95 10.81 -9.68
CA ALA A 30 3.15 10.45 -8.52
C ALA A 30 1.72 10.04 -8.93
N TRP A 31 1.06 10.80 -9.79
CA TRP A 31 -0.30 10.51 -10.26
C TRP A 31 -0.37 9.25 -11.12
N MET A 32 0.60 9.06 -12.01
CA MET A 32 0.70 7.84 -12.80
C MET A 32 0.90 6.62 -11.89
N MET A 33 1.80 6.70 -10.90
CA MET A 33 2.03 5.61 -9.96
C MET A 33 0.79 5.34 -9.09
N ASP A 34 0.07 6.39 -8.67
CA ASP A 34 -1.19 6.26 -7.94
C ASP A 34 -2.25 5.54 -8.76
N ALA A 35 -2.46 5.93 -10.02
CA ALA A 35 -3.40 5.27 -10.91
C ALA A 35 -3.07 3.78 -11.10
N LEU A 36 -1.79 3.43 -11.24
CA LEU A 36 -1.33 2.06 -11.38
C LEU A 36 -1.60 1.25 -10.10
N ILE A 37 -1.12 1.73 -8.96
CA ILE A 37 -1.24 1.02 -7.68
C ILE A 37 -2.71 0.89 -7.29
N MET A 38 -3.52 1.94 -7.50
CA MET A 38 -4.96 1.88 -7.25
C MET A 38 -5.64 0.78 -8.06
N ALA A 39 -5.25 0.56 -9.32
CA ALA A 39 -5.80 -0.54 -10.13
C ALA A 39 -5.41 -1.93 -9.60
N LEU A 40 -4.17 -2.09 -9.14
CA LEU A 40 -3.68 -3.33 -8.52
C LEU A 40 -4.37 -3.60 -7.18
N GLU A 41 -4.51 -2.58 -6.35
CA GLU A 41 -5.17 -2.60 -5.04
C GLU A 41 -6.65 -2.97 -5.16
N GLN A 42 -7.39 -2.33 -6.08
CA GLN A 42 -8.80 -2.65 -6.34
C GLN A 42 -8.99 -4.07 -6.89
N SER A 43 -7.96 -4.64 -7.51
CA SER A 43 -7.95 -6.03 -7.96
C SER A 43 -7.66 -7.03 -6.82
N LEU A 44 -7.35 -6.55 -5.61
CA LEU A 44 -7.02 -7.37 -4.43
C LEU A 44 -5.88 -8.36 -4.67
N ILE A 45 -4.90 -7.97 -5.48
CA ILE A 45 -3.70 -8.77 -5.78
C ILE A 45 -2.48 -8.21 -5.07
N GLY A 46 -1.57 -9.11 -4.69
CA GLY A 46 -0.23 -8.72 -4.24
C GLY A 46 0.61 -8.27 -5.43
N PHE A 47 1.48 -7.30 -5.20
CA PHE A 47 2.44 -6.81 -6.19
C PHE A 47 3.75 -6.43 -5.50
N ILE A 48 4.80 -6.28 -6.30
CA ILE A 48 6.11 -5.83 -5.86
C ILE A 48 6.48 -4.66 -6.74
N LEU A 49 6.79 -3.52 -6.13
CA LEU A 49 7.37 -2.39 -6.84
C LEU A 49 8.88 -2.62 -6.97
N TRP A 50 9.37 -2.53 -8.20
CA TRP A 50 10.79 -2.63 -8.48
C TRP A 50 11.45 -1.26 -8.36
N ASN A 51 12.67 -1.22 -7.85
CA ASN A 51 13.47 0.01 -7.71
C ASN A 51 14.93 -0.26 -8.04
N TYR A 52 15.56 0.64 -8.80
CA TYR A 52 16.98 0.59 -9.11
C TYR A 52 17.76 1.65 -8.31
N PRO A 53 18.28 1.33 -7.12
CA PRO A 53 18.84 2.33 -6.19
C PRO A 53 20.15 2.98 -6.69
N THR A 54 20.67 2.54 -7.84
CA THR A 54 21.90 3.02 -8.46
C THR A 54 21.67 3.91 -9.67
N ASN A 55 20.43 4.10 -10.11
CA ASN A 55 20.15 5.01 -11.22
C ASN A 55 20.46 6.45 -10.81
N ASP A 56 20.92 7.22 -11.78
CA ASP A 56 21.28 8.62 -11.64
C ASP A 56 20.29 9.50 -12.41
N ASP A 57 20.05 10.71 -11.92
CA ASP A 57 19.09 11.62 -12.54
C ASP A 57 19.59 12.19 -13.88
N GLN A 58 20.91 12.24 -14.08
CA GLN A 58 21.49 12.78 -15.31
C GLN A 58 21.62 11.72 -16.42
N ARG A 59 21.94 10.47 -16.05
CA ARG A 59 22.31 9.39 -16.97
C ARG A 59 21.32 8.23 -16.99
N GLY A 60 20.38 8.18 -16.05
CA GLY A 60 19.44 7.07 -15.88
C GLY A 60 20.13 5.77 -15.47
N ASP A 61 19.76 4.68 -16.12
CA ASP A 61 20.24 3.32 -15.89
C ASP A 61 21.59 2.98 -16.58
N ASN A 62 22.21 3.95 -17.27
CA ASN A 62 23.41 3.79 -18.10
C ASN A 62 23.27 2.80 -19.27
N TRP A 63 22.05 2.35 -19.59
CA TRP A 63 21.78 1.45 -20.71
C TRP A 63 21.01 2.16 -21.82
N ASN A 64 19.79 2.61 -21.56
CA ASN A 64 18.97 3.38 -22.51
C ASN A 64 18.67 4.80 -22.01
N ARG A 65 19.25 5.17 -20.85
CA ARG A 65 19.08 6.46 -20.15
C ARG A 65 17.73 6.63 -19.47
N GLU A 66 16.89 5.61 -19.41
CA GLU A 66 15.67 5.64 -18.63
C GLU A 66 15.99 5.62 -17.14
N ASN A 67 15.11 6.21 -16.33
CA ASN A 67 15.25 6.19 -14.88
C ASN A 67 13.92 5.77 -14.25
N PHE A 68 13.84 4.55 -13.74
CA PHE A 68 12.65 4.02 -13.05
C PHE A 68 12.72 4.15 -11.52
N SER A 69 13.67 4.92 -11.00
CA SER A 69 13.99 4.89 -9.57
C SER A 69 13.24 5.96 -8.82
N TRP A 70 12.28 5.52 -8.00
CA TRP A 70 11.65 6.42 -7.03
C TRP A 70 12.61 6.75 -5.88
N PHE A 71 13.77 6.10 -5.79
CA PHE A 71 14.85 6.44 -4.86
C PHE A 71 16.03 7.08 -5.60
N CYS A 72 16.59 8.16 -5.03
CA CYS A 72 17.79 8.82 -5.51
C CYS A 72 18.87 8.86 -4.42
N ARG A 73 20.01 8.18 -4.65
CA ARG A 73 21.15 8.19 -3.72
C ARG A 73 21.81 9.57 -3.61
N GLY A 74 21.92 10.29 -4.73
CA GLY A 74 22.51 11.64 -4.76
C GLY A 74 21.69 12.69 -4.01
N CYS A 75 20.42 12.38 -3.74
CA CYS A 75 19.46 13.24 -3.07
C CYS A 75 19.36 12.93 -1.56
N SER A 76 20.11 11.95 -1.07
CA SER A 76 20.10 11.56 0.33
C SER A 76 20.74 12.63 1.22
N LEU A 77 20.22 12.75 2.45
CA LEU A 77 20.91 13.49 3.50
C LEU A 77 22.26 12.81 3.82
N PRO A 78 23.27 13.59 4.28
CA PRO A 78 24.51 13.00 4.78
C PRO A 78 24.23 12.06 5.95
N PRO A 79 25.05 11.00 6.15
CA PRO A 79 24.80 9.99 7.20
C PRO A 79 24.62 10.57 8.61
N SER A 80 25.25 11.70 8.92
CA SER A 80 25.11 12.40 10.21
C SER A 80 23.73 13.00 10.47
N LEU A 81 22.90 13.13 9.44
CA LEU A 81 21.52 13.65 9.51
C LEU A 81 20.47 12.57 9.22
N LEU A 82 20.89 11.30 9.09
CA LEU A 82 20.01 10.17 8.89
C LEU A 82 19.70 9.51 10.23
N TYR A 83 18.43 9.57 10.61
CA TYR A 83 17.82 8.80 11.69
C TYR A 83 17.11 7.58 11.08
N TYR A 84 17.15 6.45 11.79
CA TYR A 84 16.70 5.14 11.30
C TYR A 84 15.42 4.65 11.98
N GLU A 85 14.89 5.44 12.90
CA GLU A 85 13.58 5.26 13.51
C GLU A 85 12.49 5.35 12.43
N GLN A 86 11.45 4.50 12.52
CA GLN A 86 10.44 4.33 11.48
C GLN A 86 9.58 5.59 11.24
N ASP A 87 9.48 6.43 12.26
CA ASP A 87 8.78 7.72 12.25
C ASP A 87 9.73 8.91 11.98
N ALA A 88 11.02 8.68 11.78
CA ALA A 88 11.98 9.74 11.51
C ALA A 88 11.70 10.41 10.15
N LEU A 89 11.55 11.74 10.16
CA LEU A 89 11.35 12.53 8.95
C LEU A 89 12.50 12.36 7.94
N SER A 90 13.74 12.21 8.42
CA SER A 90 14.92 12.04 7.57
C SER A 90 14.97 10.71 6.83
N LEU A 91 14.28 9.67 7.34
CA LEU A 91 14.39 8.30 6.83
C LEU A 91 14.05 8.22 5.33
N ASN A 92 13.09 9.04 4.90
CA ASN A 92 12.52 8.96 3.56
C ASN A 92 12.97 10.10 2.63
N ASN A 93 13.91 10.96 3.04
CA ASN A 93 14.33 12.13 2.26
C ASN A 93 14.90 11.83 0.87
N SER A 94 15.31 10.59 0.63
CA SER A 94 15.87 10.14 -0.66
C SER A 94 14.81 9.60 -1.62
N GLY A 95 13.58 9.42 -1.11
CA GLY A 95 12.45 8.92 -1.87
C GLY A 95 11.73 10.04 -2.61
N ARG A 96 11.18 9.69 -3.76
CA ARG A 96 10.32 10.49 -4.61
C ARG A 96 8.97 9.82 -4.64
N ILE A 97 7.94 10.59 -4.98
CA ILE A 97 6.56 10.10 -5.12
C ILE A 97 6.06 9.28 -3.91
N LEU A 98 6.62 9.54 -2.71
CA LEU A 98 6.29 8.82 -1.48
C LEU A 98 4.79 8.75 -1.19
N PRO A 99 3.99 9.83 -1.38
CA PRO A 99 2.54 9.76 -1.18
C PRO A 99 1.85 8.71 -2.05
N SER A 100 2.42 8.38 -3.21
CA SER A 100 1.90 7.37 -4.11
C SER A 100 2.31 5.96 -3.73
N ILE A 101 3.40 5.76 -3.00
CA ILE A 101 3.91 4.41 -2.66
C ILE A 101 3.68 4.03 -1.19
N PHE A 102 3.63 5.00 -0.28
CA PHE A 102 3.40 4.77 1.15
C PHE A 102 1.90 4.78 1.41
N ARG A 103 1.29 3.62 1.19
CA ARG A 103 -0.15 3.41 1.31
C ARG A 103 -0.47 2.48 2.47
N PRO A 104 -1.64 2.64 3.10
CA PRO A 104 -2.12 1.66 4.06
C PRO A 104 -2.43 0.34 3.35
N TYR A 105 -2.12 -0.79 3.99
CA TYR A 105 -2.51 -2.11 3.47
C TYR A 105 -2.72 -3.11 4.60
N ALA A 106 -3.58 -4.09 4.35
CA ALA A 106 -3.80 -5.18 5.28
C ALA A 106 -2.63 -6.16 5.26
N ALA A 107 -1.77 -6.12 6.28
CA ALA A 107 -0.63 -7.03 6.43
C ALA A 107 -1.07 -8.43 6.89
N LYS A 108 -2.13 -8.49 7.70
CA LYS A 108 -2.76 -9.72 8.19
C LYS A 108 -4.27 -9.51 8.30
N MET A 109 -5.05 -10.49 7.85
CA MET A 109 -6.51 -10.41 7.84
C MET A 109 -7.16 -11.57 8.58
N ALA A 110 -8.05 -11.25 9.52
CA ALA A 110 -8.98 -12.18 10.16
C ALA A 110 -10.24 -12.45 9.30
N GLY A 111 -10.09 -12.54 7.97
CA GLY A 111 -11.23 -12.68 7.04
C GLY A 111 -10.86 -12.66 5.57
N ILE A 112 -11.87 -12.65 4.71
CA ILE A 112 -11.73 -12.61 3.25
C ILE A 112 -11.86 -11.16 2.77
N PRO A 113 -10.85 -10.58 2.11
CA PRO A 113 -10.93 -9.25 1.51
C PRO A 113 -12.04 -9.17 0.45
N ILE A 114 -12.84 -8.10 0.49
CA ILE A 114 -13.93 -7.85 -0.47
C ILE A 114 -13.70 -6.55 -1.25
N HIS A 115 -13.15 -5.54 -0.59
CA HIS A 115 -12.95 -4.23 -1.19
C HIS A 115 -11.75 -3.53 -0.56
N PHE A 116 -10.97 -2.86 -1.40
CA PHE A 116 -9.88 -1.99 -1.02
C PHE A 116 -10.03 -0.69 -1.80
N GLN A 117 -9.95 0.45 -1.12
CA GLN A 117 -9.86 1.76 -1.73
C GLN A 117 -8.99 2.67 -0.87
N TYR A 118 -8.09 3.41 -1.52
CA TYR A 118 -7.26 4.42 -0.89
C TYR A 118 -7.24 5.68 -1.76
N GLU A 119 -7.38 6.85 -1.13
CA GLU A 119 -7.30 8.17 -1.77
C GLU A 119 -6.12 8.95 -1.19
N MET A 120 -5.06 9.09 -1.98
CA MET A 120 -3.79 9.66 -1.51
C MET A 120 -3.88 11.12 -1.08
N ASN A 121 -4.76 11.92 -1.66
CA ASN A 121 -4.84 13.36 -1.35
C ASN A 121 -5.47 13.62 0.03
N THR A 122 -6.35 12.71 0.47
CA THR A 122 -7.05 12.83 1.75
C THR A 122 -6.51 11.89 2.82
N GLY A 123 -5.75 10.86 2.41
CA GLY A 123 -5.36 9.75 3.28
C GLY A 123 -6.55 8.86 3.68
N THR A 124 -7.67 8.94 2.97
CA THR A 124 -8.85 8.14 3.27
C THR A 124 -8.65 6.71 2.78
N PHE A 125 -8.72 5.76 3.72
CA PHE A 125 -8.59 4.33 3.46
C PHE A 125 -9.89 3.62 3.82
N THR A 126 -10.47 2.90 2.84
CA THR A 126 -11.66 2.09 3.02
C THR A 126 -11.33 0.65 2.67
N TYR A 127 -11.59 -0.25 3.62
CA TYR A 127 -11.30 -1.66 3.45
C TYR A 127 -12.43 -2.49 4.05
N THR A 128 -12.93 -3.45 3.28
CA THR A 128 -14.01 -4.34 3.73
C THR A 128 -13.61 -5.79 3.55
N TRP A 129 -14.00 -6.61 4.53
CA TRP A 129 -13.76 -8.03 4.53
C TRP A 129 -14.97 -8.75 5.13
N VAL A 130 -15.01 -10.06 4.93
CA VAL A 130 -16.02 -10.94 5.53
C VAL A 130 -15.34 -11.93 6.45
N ASN A 131 -15.81 -11.99 7.70
CA ASN A 131 -15.35 -12.99 8.67
C ASN A 131 -15.88 -14.37 8.28
N SER A 132 -15.11 -15.42 8.60
CA SER A 132 -15.61 -16.79 8.45
C SER A 132 -16.81 -16.99 9.38
N PRO A 133 -17.95 -17.48 8.89
CA PRO A 133 -19.04 -17.91 9.76
C PRO A 133 -18.59 -19.07 10.67
N PRO A 134 -18.97 -19.07 11.96
CA PRO A 134 -18.50 -20.05 12.94
C PRO A 134 -19.02 -21.48 12.72
N ASN A 135 -19.99 -21.68 11.80
CA ASN A 135 -20.58 -22.99 11.59
C ASN A 135 -20.70 -23.34 10.09
N PRO A 136 -19.91 -24.30 9.57
CA PRO A 136 -19.98 -24.77 8.19
C PRO A 136 -21.35 -25.39 7.83
N ALA A 137 -22.08 -25.90 8.82
CA ALA A 137 -23.34 -26.64 8.64
C ALA A 137 -24.58 -25.76 8.43
N SER A 138 -24.51 -24.46 8.73
CA SER A 138 -25.67 -23.54 8.65
C SER A 138 -25.81 -22.82 7.30
N GLN A 139 -25.03 -23.19 6.30
CA GLN A 139 -24.85 -22.38 5.10
C GLN A 139 -25.45 -23.05 3.86
N THR A 140 -26.62 -22.58 3.47
CA THR A 140 -27.28 -22.92 2.20
C THR A 140 -26.37 -22.62 1.03
N HIS A 141 -26.22 -23.58 0.09
CA HIS A 141 -25.62 -23.37 -1.23
C HIS A 141 -26.33 -22.22 -1.97
N LEU A 142 -25.87 -20.99 -1.79
CA LEU A 142 -26.34 -19.88 -2.60
C LEU A 142 -25.77 -20.06 -4.01
N LYS A 143 -26.62 -20.50 -4.96
CA LYS A 143 -26.42 -20.43 -6.41
C LYS A 143 -26.35 -18.97 -6.88
N GLY A 144 -25.40 -18.20 -6.35
CA GLY A 144 -25.11 -16.85 -6.80
C GLY A 144 -24.06 -16.86 -7.91
N GLU A 145 -24.16 -15.93 -8.86
CA GLU A 145 -23.09 -15.68 -9.82
C GLU A 145 -21.79 -15.37 -9.08
N LYS A 146 -20.73 -16.12 -9.43
CA LYS A 146 -19.39 -15.88 -8.91
C LYS A 146 -18.85 -14.61 -9.57
N SER A 147 -18.43 -13.65 -8.75
CA SER A 147 -17.82 -12.40 -9.21
C SER A 147 -16.64 -12.06 -8.29
N VAL A 148 -15.69 -11.25 -8.77
CA VAL A 148 -14.57 -10.74 -7.97
C VAL A 148 -15.09 -9.97 -6.75
N PHE A 149 -16.21 -9.26 -6.89
CA PHE A 149 -16.87 -8.52 -5.80
C PHE A 149 -17.72 -9.41 -4.86
N LYS A 150 -17.89 -10.69 -5.21
CA LYS A 150 -18.62 -11.70 -4.42
C LYS A 150 -17.79 -12.99 -4.38
N PRO A 151 -16.60 -12.96 -3.75
CA PRO A 151 -15.73 -14.12 -3.71
C PRO A 151 -16.41 -15.27 -2.96
N PRO A 152 -16.05 -16.54 -3.25
CA PRO A 152 -16.55 -17.68 -2.50
C PRO A 152 -16.25 -17.52 -1.01
N ARG A 153 -17.30 -17.51 -0.20
CA ARG A 153 -17.23 -17.47 1.28
C ARG A 153 -17.20 -18.86 1.92
N MET A 154 -17.02 -19.89 1.09
CA MET A 154 -17.08 -21.29 1.47
C MET A 154 -15.92 -22.05 0.82
N GLY A 155 -15.52 -23.15 1.45
CA GLY A 155 -14.47 -24.03 0.93
C GLY A 155 -13.04 -23.62 1.29
N HIS A 156 -12.86 -22.56 2.09
CA HIS A 156 -11.60 -22.25 2.75
C HIS A 156 -11.58 -22.81 4.19
N PRO A 157 -10.38 -23.06 4.76
CA PRO A 157 -10.25 -23.39 6.18
C PRO A 157 -10.90 -22.33 7.08
N VAL A 158 -11.33 -22.75 8.27
CA VAL A 158 -11.80 -21.83 9.31
C VAL A 158 -10.64 -20.92 9.73
N PHE A 159 -10.88 -19.61 9.75
CA PHE A 159 -9.88 -18.66 10.24
C PHE A 159 -9.77 -18.77 11.77
N MET A 160 -8.56 -18.95 12.27
CA MET A 160 -8.28 -19.02 13.72
C MET A 160 -7.82 -17.67 14.30
N PHE A 161 -7.56 -16.69 13.44
CA PHE A 161 -7.10 -15.37 13.86
C PHE A 161 -8.30 -14.45 14.10
N LEU A 162 -8.28 -13.75 15.24
CA LEU A 162 -9.29 -12.75 15.62
C LEU A 162 -8.82 -11.31 15.38
N GLU A 163 -7.58 -11.16 14.94
CA GLU A 163 -6.91 -9.88 14.81
C GLU A 163 -6.52 -9.63 13.35
N THR A 164 -6.97 -8.49 12.86
CA THR A 164 -6.55 -7.89 11.60
C THR A 164 -5.49 -6.83 11.90
N GLU A 165 -4.39 -6.86 11.15
CA GLU A 165 -3.30 -5.88 11.23
C GLU A 165 -3.21 -5.13 9.91
N ILE A 166 -3.35 -3.81 9.98
CA ILE A 166 -3.30 -2.92 8.83
C ILE A 166 -2.07 -2.03 9.03
N PHE A 167 -1.09 -2.14 8.14
CA PHE A 167 -0.04 -1.14 8.06
C PHE A 167 -0.68 0.20 7.70
N LEU A 168 -0.41 1.22 8.50
CA LEU A 168 -0.93 2.57 8.35
C LEU A 168 0.22 3.55 8.57
N PRO A 169 0.80 4.10 7.47
CA PRO A 169 1.98 4.95 7.56
C PRO A 169 1.76 6.16 8.48
N SER A 170 2.69 6.41 9.40
CA SER A 170 2.64 7.57 10.31
C SER A 170 2.63 8.90 9.55
N GLN A 171 3.22 8.93 8.35
CA GLN A 171 3.20 10.07 7.43
C GLN A 171 1.78 10.50 7.02
N LEU A 172 0.79 9.61 7.09
CA LEU A 172 -0.61 9.94 6.78
C LEU A 172 -1.34 10.59 7.95
N ALA A 173 -0.79 10.54 9.16
CA ALA A 173 -1.38 11.11 10.36
C ALA A 173 -0.32 11.64 11.36
N PRO A 174 0.69 12.43 10.93
CA PRO A 174 1.77 12.86 11.81
C PRO A 174 1.21 13.74 12.93
N GLY A 175 1.34 13.28 14.18
CA GLY A 175 0.77 13.95 15.35
C GLY A 175 -0.76 14.09 15.32
N ARG A 176 -1.46 13.36 14.44
CA ARG A 176 -2.92 13.39 14.29
C ARG A 176 -3.53 12.09 14.78
N ARG A 177 -4.76 12.18 15.27
CA ARG A 177 -5.52 11.00 15.69
C ARG A 177 -6.13 10.29 14.49
N VAL A 178 -5.84 8.99 14.36
CA VAL A 178 -6.51 8.09 13.41
C VAL A 178 -7.97 7.87 13.84
N ILE A 179 -8.91 8.00 12.89
CA ILE A 179 -10.34 7.79 13.14
C ILE A 179 -10.78 6.53 12.40
N VAL A 180 -11.23 5.53 13.16
CA VAL A 180 -11.76 4.27 12.60
C VAL A 180 -13.28 4.25 12.72
N LYS A 181 -13.96 3.90 11.63
CA LYS A 181 -15.43 3.80 11.54
C LYS A 181 -15.83 2.52 10.82
N GLY A 182 -17.07 2.07 11.02
CA GLY A 182 -17.63 0.92 10.30
C GLY A 182 -17.28 -0.45 10.89
N LEU A 183 -16.75 -0.50 12.11
CA LEU A 183 -16.57 -1.76 12.84
C LEU A 183 -17.88 -2.23 13.48
N ASP A 184 -18.04 -3.54 13.60
CA ASP A 184 -19.18 -4.17 14.29
C ASP A 184 -19.20 -3.84 15.79
N ARG A 185 -20.36 -4.01 16.42
CA ARG A 185 -20.53 -3.74 17.86
C ARG A 185 -19.71 -4.73 18.68
N GLY A 186 -18.75 -4.22 19.45
CA GLY A 186 -17.89 -5.01 20.33
C GLY A 186 -16.45 -5.11 19.86
N ASN A 187 -16.21 -4.87 18.56
CA ASN A 187 -14.87 -4.82 18.00
C ASN A 187 -14.07 -3.67 18.59
N LYS A 188 -12.79 -3.95 18.84
CA LYS A 188 -11.83 -2.97 19.38
C LYS A 188 -10.80 -2.67 18.31
N HIS A 189 -10.27 -1.44 18.34
CA HIS A 189 -9.15 -1.06 17.50
C HIS A 189 -8.13 -0.25 18.28
N GLN A 190 -6.88 -0.35 17.86
CA GLN A 190 -5.77 0.42 18.42
C GLN A 190 -4.77 0.71 17.29
N TYR A 191 -4.41 1.97 17.12
CA TYR A 191 -3.28 2.34 16.27
C TYR A 191 -2.03 2.51 17.12
N ASP A 192 -0.95 1.87 16.71
CA ASP A 192 0.39 2.05 17.27
C ASP A 192 1.30 2.66 16.20
N GLU A 193 1.82 3.85 16.48
CA GLU A 193 2.63 4.64 15.55
C GLU A 193 4.04 4.07 15.39
N ASN A 194 4.58 3.35 16.39
CA ASN A 194 5.93 2.80 16.36
C ASN A 194 6.07 1.69 15.29
N PRO A 195 5.25 0.61 15.30
CA PRO A 195 5.19 -0.33 14.19
C PRO A 195 4.39 0.19 13.00
N GLN A 196 3.74 1.37 13.11
CA GLN A 196 2.83 1.92 12.11
C GLN A 196 1.69 0.96 11.76
N THR A 197 1.06 0.37 12.78
CA THR A 197 0.05 -0.68 12.62
C THR A 197 -1.24 -0.32 13.33
N LEU A 198 -2.35 -0.43 12.60
CA LEU A 198 -3.70 -0.44 13.13
C LEU A 198 -4.14 -1.89 13.38
N PHE A 199 -4.34 -2.22 14.65
CA PHE A 199 -4.88 -3.49 15.10
C PHE A 199 -6.40 -3.41 15.21
N ILE A 200 -7.11 -4.42 14.72
CA ILE A 200 -8.56 -4.56 14.84
C ILE A 200 -8.84 -5.96 15.37
N VAL A 201 -9.45 -6.02 16.56
CA VAL A 201 -9.80 -7.29 17.23
C VAL A 201 -11.31 -7.50 17.14
N ILE A 202 -11.68 -8.70 16.71
CA ILE A 202 -13.04 -9.18 16.46
C ILE A 202 -13.51 -10.08 17.61
#